data_AF-A0A563TYX4-F1
#
_entry.id   AF-A0A563TYX4-F1
#
_cell.length_a   1.000
_cell.length_b   1.000
_cell.length_c   1.000
_cell.angle_alpha   90.00
_cell.angle_beta   90.00
_cell.angle_gamma   90.00
#
_symmetry.space_group_name_H-M   'P 1'
#
loop_
_entity.id
_entity.type
_entity.pdbx_description
1 polymer ?
#
loop_
_entity_poly.entity_id
_entity_poly.type
_entity_poly.pdbx_seq_one_letter_code
_entity_poly.pdbx_strand_id
1 'polypeptide(L)'
;MKKSIGLVCASAILLAACSPPKQTQQGISLANGGKVWASLWQQRAAEYKALCFQAYNLAKLRLDEALAKSSGNNKPMAVVTDIDETLLDNSPYDAMRALNNQEYTLDTWKTWTAKADADTVPGAPAFFKYAASKGVQVYYITNRDESEREGTTKNLQKYGLPYTDAAHIFLKNGPSSKEARRQQVAAKCDIVLLCGDNLPDFDKVYDDKRPEAERTAATERLRKEFGSRYIVIPNPSYGDFESALFKYNYKLSGAQKDSVIKANIKLEKQ
;
A
#
# COMPACT_ATOMS: atom_id res chain seq x y z
N MET A 1 46.74 84.41 -14.29
CA MET A 1 45.86 84.09 -13.14
C MET A 1 44.68 83.28 -13.65
N LYS A 2 44.46 82.06 -13.12
CA LYS A 2 43.16 81.36 -12.93
C LYS A 2 42.26 81.19 -14.19
N LYS A 3 41.79 80.02 -14.64
CA LYS A 3 41.46 78.74 -13.98
C LYS A 3 41.21 77.68 -15.07
N SER A 4 41.59 76.45 -14.79
CA SER A 4 41.17 75.22 -15.48
C SER A 4 39.72 74.87 -15.12
N ILE A 5 38.93 74.39 -16.09
CA ILE A 5 37.70 73.62 -15.84
C ILE A 5 37.73 72.41 -16.78
N GLY A 6 37.94 71.24 -16.18
CA GLY A 6 37.88 69.95 -16.86
C GLY A 6 36.43 69.49 -17.03
N LEU A 7 36.13 68.91 -18.18
CA LEU A 7 34.89 68.19 -18.43
C LEU A 7 35.17 66.69 -18.32
N VAL A 8 34.73 66.08 -17.22
CA VAL A 8 34.71 64.62 -17.06
C VAL A 8 33.33 64.13 -17.49
N CYS A 9 33.23 63.53 -18.67
CA CYS A 9 32.03 62.82 -19.09
C CYS A 9 31.95 61.47 -18.36
N ALA A 10 31.06 61.37 -17.38
CA ALA A 10 30.74 60.13 -16.70
C ALA A 10 30.02 59.17 -17.66
N SER A 11 30.66 58.05 -17.96
CA SER A 11 30.07 56.94 -18.70
C SER A 11 29.24 56.10 -17.72
N ALA A 12 27.90 56.20 -17.79
CA ALA A 12 27.00 55.37 -17.00
C ALA A 12 26.94 53.97 -17.63
N ILE A 13 27.68 53.02 -17.07
CA ILE A 13 27.58 51.59 -17.40
C ILE A 13 26.32 51.04 -16.74
N LEU A 14 25.27 50.82 -17.52
CA LEU A 14 24.08 50.07 -17.11
C LEU A 14 24.44 48.57 -17.05
N LEU A 15 24.89 48.12 -15.87
CA LEU A 15 24.97 46.70 -15.55
C LEU A 15 23.55 46.16 -15.35
N ALA A 16 22.95 45.66 -16.42
CA ALA A 16 21.75 44.83 -16.33
C ALA A 16 22.13 43.50 -15.66
N ALA A 17 21.87 43.41 -14.35
CA ALA A 17 22.01 42.18 -13.59
C ALA A 17 20.93 41.18 -14.02
N CYS A 18 21.23 40.35 -15.02
CA CYS A 18 20.48 39.13 -15.28
C CYS A 18 20.70 38.17 -14.10
N SER A 19 19.86 38.28 -13.07
CA SER A 19 19.75 37.21 -12.08
C SER A 19 19.15 35.99 -12.79
N PRO A 20 19.79 34.81 -12.77
CA PRO A 20 19.15 33.60 -13.28
C PRO A 20 17.82 33.40 -12.52
N PRO A 21 16.74 32.97 -13.19
CA PRO A 21 15.49 32.69 -12.49
C PRO A 21 15.82 31.70 -11.38
N LYS A 22 15.53 32.07 -10.13
CA LYS A 22 15.58 31.14 -9.01
C LYS A 22 14.72 29.96 -9.44
N GLN A 23 15.34 28.81 -9.72
CA GLN A 23 14.62 27.55 -9.70
C GLN A 23 14.04 27.46 -8.30
N THR A 24 12.75 27.78 -8.17
CA THR A 24 12.00 27.45 -6.96
C THR A 24 12.12 25.95 -6.85
N GLN A 25 12.97 25.50 -5.93
CA GLN A 25 13.08 24.09 -5.59
C GLN A 25 11.68 23.69 -5.13
N GLN A 26 10.93 23.05 -6.02
CA GLN A 26 9.54 22.74 -5.77
C GLN A 26 9.55 21.76 -4.60
N GLY A 27 9.08 22.22 -3.44
CA GLY A 27 9.00 21.39 -2.24
C GLY A 27 8.25 20.09 -2.54
N ILE A 28 8.44 19.09 -1.69
CA ILE A 28 7.71 17.82 -1.78
C ILE A 28 6.21 18.12 -1.86
N SER A 29 5.49 17.48 -2.79
CA SER A 29 4.04 17.64 -2.94
C SER A 29 3.32 17.24 -1.63
N LEU A 30 2.12 17.75 -1.38
CA LEU A 30 1.34 17.30 -0.22
C LEU A 30 1.08 15.80 -0.25
N ALA A 31 0.80 15.24 -1.44
CA ALA A 31 0.63 13.81 -1.61
C ALA A 31 1.87 13.01 -1.17
N ASN A 32 3.06 13.39 -1.66
CA ASN A 32 4.30 12.70 -1.29
C ASN A 32 4.71 13.01 0.17
N GLY A 33 4.53 14.23 0.65
CA GLY A 33 4.77 14.58 2.05
C GLY A 33 3.88 13.77 3.00
N GLY A 34 2.62 13.53 2.62
CA GLY A 34 1.72 12.63 3.33
C GLY A 34 2.24 11.19 3.36
N LYS A 35 2.77 10.67 2.26
CA LYS A 35 3.40 9.33 2.20
C LYS A 35 4.66 9.22 3.06
N VAL A 36 5.46 10.29 3.15
CA VAL A 36 6.60 10.35 4.09
C VAL A 36 6.12 10.20 5.53
N TRP A 37 5.08 10.95 5.93
CA TRP A 37 4.52 10.85 7.27
C TRP A 37 3.86 9.49 7.55
N ALA A 38 3.10 8.96 6.59
CA ALA A 38 2.47 7.65 6.68
C ALA A 38 3.52 6.52 6.84
N SER A 39 4.58 6.56 6.05
CA SER A 39 5.70 5.62 6.14
C SER A 39 6.44 5.75 7.47
N LEU A 40 6.64 6.97 7.98
CA LEU A 40 7.22 7.18 9.31
C LEU A 40 6.35 6.53 10.41
N TRP A 41 5.02 6.71 10.34
CA TRP A 41 4.09 6.10 11.28
C TRP A 41 4.15 4.56 11.20
N GLN A 42 4.10 3.97 10.00
CA GLN A 42 4.23 2.53 9.80
C GLN A 42 5.55 1.97 10.37
N GLN A 43 6.67 2.65 10.10
CA GLN A 43 8.00 2.20 10.52
C GLN A 43 8.29 2.36 12.01
N ARG A 44 7.73 3.41 12.64
CA ARG A 44 8.17 3.87 13.97
C ARG A 44 7.09 3.84 15.04
N ALA A 45 5.81 3.95 14.69
CA ALA A 45 4.75 4.00 15.68
C ALA A 45 4.55 2.62 16.34
N ALA A 46 4.51 2.61 17.68
CA ALA A 46 4.14 1.41 18.42
C ALA A 46 2.67 1.04 18.16
N GLU A 47 1.83 2.03 17.87
CA GLU A 47 0.41 1.90 17.55
C GLU A 47 0.18 1.11 16.26
N TYR A 48 1.00 1.33 15.21
CA TYR A 48 0.93 0.51 14.00
C TYR A 48 1.19 -0.97 14.33
N LYS A 49 2.24 -1.25 15.11
CA LYS A 49 2.56 -2.62 15.55
C LYS A 49 1.42 -3.22 16.39
N ALA A 50 0.86 -2.44 17.32
CA ALA A 50 -0.26 -2.87 18.15
C ALA A 50 -1.50 -3.21 17.32
N LEU A 51 -1.82 -2.41 16.29
CA LEU A 51 -2.93 -2.69 15.37
C LEU A 51 -2.68 -3.97 14.56
N CYS A 52 -1.47 -4.19 14.06
CA CYS A 52 -1.11 -5.42 13.34
C CYS A 52 -1.20 -6.65 14.26
N PHE A 53 -0.68 -6.57 15.49
CA PHE A 53 -0.83 -7.64 16.47
C PHE A 53 -2.29 -7.90 16.82
N GLN A 54 -3.09 -6.85 17.01
CA GLN A 54 -4.53 -6.99 17.26
C GLN A 54 -5.22 -7.74 16.12
N ALA A 55 -4.94 -7.37 14.87
CA ALA A 55 -5.50 -8.02 13.69
C ALA A 55 -5.12 -9.51 13.62
N TYR A 56 -3.86 -9.86 13.81
CA TYR A 56 -3.41 -11.25 13.72
C TYR A 56 -3.75 -12.11 14.95
N ASN A 57 -3.86 -11.52 16.13
CA ASN A 57 -4.41 -12.21 17.30
C ASN A 57 -5.90 -12.53 17.09
N LEU A 58 -6.65 -11.59 16.53
CA LEU A 58 -8.05 -11.81 16.17
C LEU A 58 -8.18 -12.85 15.06
N ALA A 59 -7.32 -12.81 14.03
CA ALA A 59 -7.28 -13.82 12.98
C ALA A 59 -7.03 -15.22 13.57
N LYS A 60 -6.09 -15.35 14.50
CA LYS A 60 -5.86 -16.61 15.23
C LYS A 60 -7.12 -17.09 15.96
N LEU A 61 -7.77 -16.20 16.71
CA LEU A 61 -9.01 -16.52 17.43
C LEU A 61 -10.10 -17.02 16.47
N ARG A 62 -10.33 -16.32 15.36
CA ARG A 62 -11.33 -16.68 14.35
C ARG A 62 -11.01 -17.98 13.63
N LEU A 63 -9.73 -18.26 13.40
CA LEU A 63 -9.29 -19.53 12.85
C LEU A 63 -9.59 -20.69 13.81
N ASP A 64 -9.29 -20.51 15.10
CA ASP A 64 -9.58 -21.51 16.12
C ASP A 64 -11.09 -21.78 16.26
N GLU A 65 -11.92 -20.73 16.19
CA GLU A 65 -13.38 -20.84 16.16
C GLU A 65 -13.88 -21.61 14.92
N ALA A 66 -13.28 -21.37 13.74
CA ALA A 66 -13.64 -22.08 12.51
C ALA A 66 -13.27 -23.58 12.61
N LEU A 67 -12.06 -23.88 13.08
CA LEU A 67 -11.58 -25.25 13.29
C LEU A 67 -12.47 -26.02 14.27
N ALA A 68 -12.90 -25.40 15.36
CA ALA A 68 -13.78 -26.02 16.35
C ALA A 68 -15.19 -26.34 15.81
N LYS A 69 -15.66 -25.58 14.82
CA LYS A 69 -16.97 -25.77 14.17
C LYS A 69 -16.94 -26.77 13.02
N SER A 70 -15.77 -27.27 12.63
CA SER A 70 -15.63 -28.20 11.51
C SER A 70 -16.19 -29.59 11.86
N SER A 71 -17.51 -29.77 11.72
CA SER A 71 -18.21 -31.02 11.99
C SER A 71 -18.59 -31.77 10.71
N GLY A 72 -17.59 -32.19 9.93
CA GLY A 72 -17.77 -33.19 8.87
C GLY A 72 -17.67 -32.72 7.41
N ASN A 73 -17.14 -31.52 7.14
CA ASN A 73 -16.76 -31.15 5.77
C ASN A 73 -15.36 -31.68 5.45
N ASN A 74 -15.24 -32.53 4.42
CA ASN A 74 -13.94 -33.07 3.96
C ASN A 74 -13.08 -32.06 3.20
N LYS A 75 -13.55 -30.82 3.01
CA LYS A 75 -12.83 -29.81 2.24
C LYS A 75 -11.76 -29.15 3.12
N PRO A 76 -10.49 -29.09 2.70
CA PRO A 76 -9.44 -28.42 3.46
C PRO A 76 -9.79 -26.95 3.72
N MET A 77 -9.50 -26.45 4.92
CA MET A 77 -9.63 -25.02 5.22
C MET A 77 -8.46 -24.23 4.64
N ALA A 78 -8.71 -22.98 4.27
CA ALA A 78 -7.70 -22.05 3.80
C ALA A 78 -7.84 -20.66 4.43
N VAL A 79 -6.70 -20.04 4.70
CA VAL A 79 -6.57 -18.60 4.84
C VAL A 79 -6.01 -18.05 3.53
N VAL A 80 -6.61 -16.97 3.03
CA VAL A 80 -6.06 -16.22 1.91
C VAL A 80 -5.52 -14.90 2.42
N THR A 81 -4.35 -14.51 1.95
CA THR A 81 -3.72 -13.25 2.31
C THR A 81 -3.25 -12.48 1.07
N ASP A 82 -3.39 -11.16 1.11
CA ASP A 82 -2.53 -10.29 0.33
C ASP A 82 -1.06 -10.35 0.83
N ILE A 83 -0.13 -9.82 0.04
CA ILE A 83 1.30 -9.75 0.38
C ILE A 83 1.72 -8.34 0.82
N ASP A 84 1.47 -7.31 0.01
CA ASP A 84 2.12 -6.00 0.17
C ASP A 84 1.37 -5.17 1.20
N GLU A 85 2.05 -4.69 2.26
CA GLU A 85 1.44 -3.99 3.41
C GLU A 85 0.49 -4.84 4.27
N THR A 86 0.20 -6.07 3.85
CA THR A 86 -0.49 -7.09 4.66
C THR A 86 0.49 -8.03 5.35
N LEU A 87 1.49 -8.53 4.62
CA LEU A 87 2.45 -9.52 5.10
C LEU A 87 3.89 -9.02 5.02
N LEU A 88 4.25 -8.37 3.91
CA LEU A 88 5.55 -7.74 3.68
C LEU A 88 5.42 -6.23 3.80
N ASP A 89 6.31 -5.62 4.56
CA ASP A 89 6.42 -4.18 4.76
C ASP A 89 7.32 -3.57 3.67
N ASN A 90 6.69 -2.83 2.76
CA ASN A 90 7.35 -2.13 1.66
C ASN A 90 7.50 -0.62 1.93
N SER A 91 7.22 -0.16 3.16
CA SER A 91 7.37 1.25 3.52
C SER A 91 8.76 1.84 3.23
N PRO A 92 9.89 1.09 3.23
CA PRO A 92 11.17 1.68 2.81
C PRO A 92 11.17 2.15 1.35
N TYR A 93 10.49 1.42 0.45
CA TYR A 93 10.34 1.84 -0.94
C TYR A 93 9.51 3.12 -1.04
N ASP A 94 8.35 3.16 -0.38
CA ASP A 94 7.45 4.33 -0.47
C ASP A 94 8.05 5.57 0.20
N ALA A 95 8.74 5.41 1.33
CA ALA A 95 9.49 6.49 1.97
C ALA A 95 10.59 7.06 1.05
N MET A 96 11.39 6.19 0.42
CA MET A 96 12.49 6.60 -0.45
C MET A 96 11.98 7.44 -1.62
N ARG A 97 10.99 6.93 -2.36
CA ARG A 97 10.43 7.66 -3.51
C ARG A 97 9.76 8.96 -3.09
N ALA A 98 9.02 8.96 -1.98
CA ALA A 98 8.29 10.13 -1.51
C ALA A 98 9.21 11.25 -1.02
N LEU A 99 10.30 10.91 -0.31
CA LEU A 99 11.33 11.87 0.11
C LEU A 99 12.01 12.55 -1.09
N ASN A 100 12.15 11.83 -2.21
CA ASN A 100 12.68 12.36 -3.46
C ASN A 100 11.61 13.01 -4.35
N ASN A 101 10.37 13.17 -3.85
CA ASN A 101 9.22 13.69 -4.58
C ASN A 101 8.92 12.95 -5.90
N GLN A 102 9.22 11.66 -5.95
CA GLN A 102 9.04 10.80 -7.13
C GLN A 102 7.67 10.13 -7.11
N GLU A 103 7.10 9.92 -8.29
CA GLU A 103 5.86 9.16 -8.48
C GLU A 103 6.11 7.65 -8.59
N TYR A 104 5.07 6.84 -8.33
CA TYR A 104 5.22 5.39 -8.36
C TYR A 104 5.49 4.98 -9.80
N THR A 105 6.47 4.10 -9.99
CA THR A 105 6.66 3.43 -11.27
C THR A 105 6.78 1.94 -11.05
N LEU A 106 6.27 1.17 -12.00
CA LEU A 106 6.38 -0.28 -11.97
C LEU A 106 7.85 -0.73 -12.04
N ASP A 107 8.70 -0.01 -12.75
CA ASP A 107 10.11 -0.38 -12.92
C ASP A 107 10.92 -0.23 -11.61
N THR A 108 10.73 0.88 -10.89
CA THR A 108 11.36 1.07 -9.58
C THR A 108 10.81 0.11 -8.54
N TRP A 109 9.51 -0.22 -8.64
CA TRP A 109 8.88 -1.23 -7.80
C TRP A 109 9.46 -2.62 -8.04
N LYS A 110 9.60 -3.06 -9.29
CA LYS A 110 10.22 -4.34 -9.64
C LYS A 110 11.67 -4.40 -9.18
N THR A 111 12.39 -3.28 -9.24
CA THR A 111 13.74 -3.18 -8.68
C THR A 111 13.76 -3.36 -7.16
N TRP A 112 12.72 -2.89 -6.46
CA TRP A 112 12.56 -3.13 -5.02
C TRP A 112 12.21 -4.60 -4.72
N THR A 113 11.19 -5.16 -5.37
CA THR A 113 10.72 -6.52 -5.08
C THR A 113 11.73 -7.60 -5.47
N ALA A 114 12.57 -7.36 -6.48
CA ALA A 114 13.68 -8.23 -6.85
C ALA A 114 14.75 -8.36 -5.74
N LYS A 115 14.88 -7.37 -4.85
CA LYS A 115 15.83 -7.44 -3.72
C LYS A 115 15.43 -8.50 -2.69
N ALA A 116 14.13 -8.81 -2.61
CA ALA A 116 13.58 -9.71 -1.58
C ALA A 116 13.96 -9.29 -0.14
N ASP A 117 14.02 -7.98 0.08
CA ASP A 117 14.48 -7.36 1.33
C ASP A 117 13.38 -6.65 2.12
N ALA A 118 12.12 -6.75 1.69
CA ALA A 118 11.00 -6.27 2.49
C ALA A 118 10.98 -6.99 3.84
N ASP A 119 10.77 -6.23 4.92
CA ASP A 119 10.55 -6.82 6.23
C ASP A 119 9.12 -7.35 6.35
N THR A 120 8.73 -7.88 7.49
CA THR A 120 7.37 -8.42 7.69
C THR A 120 6.48 -7.46 8.47
N VAL A 121 5.20 -7.45 8.11
CA VAL A 121 4.15 -6.83 8.92
C VAL A 121 4.10 -7.54 10.29
N PRO A 122 4.06 -6.81 11.42
CA PRO A 122 4.12 -7.39 12.75
C PRO A 122 3.03 -8.44 13.02
N GLY A 123 3.42 -9.64 13.44
CA GLY A 123 2.51 -10.74 13.78
C GLY A 123 2.13 -11.64 12.59
N ALA A 124 2.28 -11.15 11.35
CA ALA A 124 1.85 -11.89 10.16
C ALA A 124 2.57 -13.26 10.00
N PRO A 125 3.92 -13.35 10.08
CA PRO A 125 4.60 -14.64 9.95
C PRO A 125 4.20 -15.65 11.01
N ALA A 126 4.00 -15.20 12.25
CA ALA A 126 3.61 -16.07 13.35
C ALA A 126 2.22 -16.67 13.12
N PHE A 127 1.27 -15.85 12.67
CA PHE A 127 -0.09 -16.31 12.36
C PHE A 127 -0.12 -17.29 11.19
N PHE A 128 0.55 -17.02 10.07
CA PHE A 128 0.49 -17.93 8.92
C PHE A 128 1.20 -19.26 9.19
N LYS A 129 2.32 -19.24 9.94
CA LYS A 129 2.95 -20.48 10.44
C LYS A 129 2.02 -21.25 11.38
N TYR A 130 1.30 -20.55 12.25
CA TYR A 130 0.30 -21.16 13.13
C TYR A 130 -0.82 -21.83 12.31
N ALA A 131 -1.38 -21.15 11.31
CA ALA A 131 -2.41 -21.71 10.44
C ALA A 131 -1.93 -23.01 9.76
N ALA A 132 -0.72 -22.98 9.18
CA ALA A 132 -0.12 -24.18 8.58
C ALA A 132 0.10 -25.31 9.60
N SER A 133 0.52 -25.01 10.83
CA SER A 133 0.67 -26.01 11.89
C SER A 133 -0.64 -26.68 12.30
N LYS A 134 -1.80 -26.07 11.99
CA LYS A 134 -3.14 -26.62 12.18
C LYS A 134 -3.68 -27.33 10.94
N GLY A 135 -2.86 -27.55 9.92
CA GLY A 135 -3.28 -28.17 8.65
C GLY A 135 -4.08 -27.24 7.74
N VAL A 136 -4.17 -25.96 8.07
CA VAL A 136 -4.88 -24.96 7.26
C VAL A 136 -3.94 -24.48 6.16
N GLN A 137 -4.44 -24.46 4.92
CA GLN A 137 -3.68 -23.97 3.77
C GLN A 137 -3.53 -22.45 3.85
N VAL A 138 -2.41 -21.91 3.37
CA VAL A 138 -2.20 -20.46 3.22
C VAL A 138 -1.96 -20.15 1.75
N TYR A 139 -2.85 -19.35 1.16
CA TYR A 139 -2.74 -18.89 -0.22
C TYR A 139 -2.40 -17.41 -0.25
N TYR A 140 -1.38 -17.05 -1.03
CA TYR A 140 -0.92 -15.68 -1.22
C TYR A 140 -1.48 -15.14 -2.54
N ILE A 141 -2.44 -14.22 -2.48
CA ILE A 141 -3.03 -13.60 -3.67
C ILE A 141 -2.61 -12.13 -3.73
N THR A 142 -1.66 -11.83 -4.61
CA THR A 142 -1.01 -10.51 -4.71
C THR A 142 -1.20 -9.89 -6.08
N ASN A 143 -1.14 -8.56 -6.17
CA ASN A 143 -1.14 -7.83 -7.44
C ASN A 143 0.25 -7.54 -8.02
N ARG A 144 1.32 -8.08 -7.41
CA ARG A 144 2.63 -8.22 -8.05
C ARG A 144 2.50 -9.00 -9.36
N ASP A 145 3.30 -8.63 -10.36
CA ASP A 145 3.34 -9.28 -11.67
C ASP A 145 4.09 -10.61 -11.60
N GLU A 146 3.83 -11.51 -12.55
CA GLU A 146 4.53 -12.80 -12.67
C GLU A 146 6.06 -12.64 -12.74
N SER A 147 6.57 -11.54 -13.34
CA SER A 147 8.01 -11.22 -13.36
C SER A 147 8.63 -11.00 -11.98
N GLU A 148 7.81 -10.78 -10.95
CA GLU A 148 8.23 -10.56 -9.57
C GLU A 148 8.18 -11.85 -8.72
N ARG A 149 7.81 -12.99 -9.32
CA ARG A 149 7.65 -14.26 -8.59
C ARG A 149 8.91 -14.66 -7.83
N GLU A 150 10.07 -14.64 -8.48
CA GLU A 150 11.33 -15.08 -7.86
C GLU A 150 11.64 -14.26 -6.60
N GLY A 151 11.62 -12.93 -6.71
CA GLY A 151 11.85 -12.03 -5.58
C GLY A 151 10.80 -12.22 -4.48
N THR A 152 9.53 -12.38 -4.85
CA THR A 152 8.44 -12.64 -3.91
C THR A 152 8.63 -13.94 -3.15
N THR A 153 8.83 -15.07 -3.85
CA THR A 153 9.06 -16.39 -3.25
C THR A 153 10.28 -16.36 -2.32
N LYS A 154 11.39 -15.75 -2.75
CA LYS A 154 12.59 -15.60 -1.92
C LYS A 154 12.31 -14.81 -0.65
N ASN A 155 11.56 -13.72 -0.74
CA ASN A 155 11.22 -12.89 0.43
C ASN A 155 10.31 -13.65 1.42
N LEU A 156 9.35 -14.44 0.92
CA LEU A 156 8.50 -15.29 1.77
C LEU A 156 9.30 -16.40 2.45
N GLN A 157 10.22 -17.04 1.72
CA GLN A 157 11.10 -18.09 2.24
C GLN A 157 12.09 -17.56 3.28
N LYS A 158 12.60 -16.33 3.13
CA LYS A 158 13.46 -15.65 4.11
C LYS A 158 12.86 -15.65 5.51
N TYR A 159 11.53 -15.54 5.62
CA TYR A 159 10.82 -15.55 6.90
C TYR A 159 10.21 -16.92 7.25
N GLY A 160 10.52 -17.97 6.48
CA GLY A 160 10.05 -19.33 6.71
C GLY A 160 8.53 -19.48 6.59
N LEU A 161 7.90 -18.73 5.68
CA LEU A 161 6.45 -18.84 5.49
C LEU A 161 6.08 -20.18 4.82
N PRO A 162 4.89 -20.73 5.14
CA PRO A 162 4.45 -22.00 4.59
C PRO A 162 4.02 -21.86 3.13
N TYR A 163 4.00 -22.99 2.40
CA TYR A 163 3.41 -23.10 1.07
C TYR A 163 3.90 -22.04 0.06
N THR A 164 5.22 -21.92 -0.12
CA THR A 164 5.83 -20.91 -1.02
C THR A 164 6.01 -21.39 -2.47
N ASP A 165 5.27 -22.43 -2.87
CA ASP A 165 5.25 -22.97 -4.22
C ASP A 165 4.22 -22.26 -5.14
N ALA A 166 4.28 -22.57 -6.44
CA ALA A 166 3.42 -21.94 -7.45
C ALA A 166 1.93 -22.29 -7.30
N ALA A 167 1.57 -23.38 -6.58
CA ALA A 167 0.18 -23.75 -6.35
C ALA A 167 -0.49 -22.89 -5.26
N HIS A 168 0.29 -22.14 -4.49
CA HIS A 168 -0.19 -21.31 -3.37
C HIS A 168 0.08 -19.81 -3.56
N ILE A 169 1.05 -19.44 -4.40
CA ILE A 169 1.34 -18.03 -4.72
C ILE A 169 0.69 -17.64 -6.06
N PHE A 170 -0.41 -16.90 -5.98
CA PHE A 170 -1.17 -16.40 -7.11
C PHE A 170 -0.89 -14.91 -7.35
N LEU A 171 0.05 -14.64 -8.27
CA LEU A 171 0.37 -13.30 -8.75
C LEU A 171 -0.72 -12.77 -9.70
N LYS A 172 -0.60 -11.51 -10.09
CA LYS A 172 -1.53 -10.88 -11.04
C LYS A 172 -1.37 -11.50 -12.42
N ASN A 173 -2.49 -12.01 -12.94
CA ASN A 173 -2.60 -12.46 -14.32
C ASN A 173 -3.90 -11.89 -14.90
N GLY A 174 -3.78 -10.85 -15.72
CA GLY A 174 -4.92 -10.09 -16.24
C GLY A 174 -5.36 -8.97 -15.29
N PRO A 175 -6.67 -8.81 -14.99
CA PRO A 175 -7.17 -7.72 -14.17
C PRO A 175 -6.60 -7.69 -12.75
N SER A 176 -6.55 -6.50 -12.15
CA SER A 176 -6.13 -6.31 -10.75
C SER A 176 -7.12 -6.91 -9.73
N SER A 177 -8.37 -7.19 -10.14
CA SER A 177 -9.32 -7.90 -9.28
C SER A 177 -8.72 -9.24 -8.83
N LYS A 178 -8.83 -9.53 -7.55
CA LYS A 178 -8.37 -10.79 -6.95
C LYS A 178 -9.45 -11.87 -6.94
N GLU A 179 -10.67 -11.54 -7.39
CA GLU A 179 -11.83 -12.43 -7.29
C GLU A 179 -11.63 -13.75 -8.02
N ALA A 180 -11.19 -13.72 -9.28
CA ALA A 180 -10.98 -14.96 -10.05
C ALA A 180 -9.96 -15.89 -9.37
N ARG A 181 -8.93 -15.33 -8.72
CA ARG A 181 -7.92 -16.09 -7.97
C ARG A 181 -8.47 -16.61 -6.65
N ARG A 182 -9.30 -15.84 -5.93
CA ARG A 182 -10.04 -16.32 -4.75
C ARG A 182 -10.98 -17.46 -5.11
N GLN A 183 -11.69 -17.39 -6.24
CA GLN A 183 -12.58 -18.46 -6.69
C GLN A 183 -11.82 -19.76 -7.01
N GLN A 184 -10.60 -19.67 -7.54
CA GLN A 184 -9.75 -20.86 -7.73
C GLN A 184 -9.40 -21.55 -6.39
N VAL A 185 -9.15 -20.78 -5.33
CA VAL A 185 -8.95 -21.31 -3.97
C VAL A 185 -10.27 -21.87 -3.44
N ALA A 186 -11.37 -21.11 -3.56
CA ALA A 186 -12.69 -21.49 -3.07
C ALA A 186 -13.25 -22.74 -3.76
N ALA A 187 -12.76 -23.12 -4.94
CA ALA A 187 -13.11 -24.39 -5.58
C ALA A 187 -12.51 -25.59 -4.83
N LYS A 188 -11.33 -25.43 -4.21
CA LYS A 188 -10.54 -26.52 -3.59
C LYS A 188 -10.57 -26.51 -2.07
N CYS A 189 -10.67 -25.33 -1.47
CA CYS A 189 -10.67 -25.10 -0.03
C CYS A 189 -11.92 -24.37 0.46
N ASP A 190 -12.21 -24.47 1.75
CA ASP A 190 -13.12 -23.56 2.44
C ASP A 190 -12.31 -22.36 2.96
N ILE A 191 -12.58 -21.17 2.43
CA ILE A 191 -11.84 -19.96 2.80
C ILE A 191 -12.46 -19.39 4.07
N VAL A 192 -11.76 -19.57 5.19
CA VAL A 192 -12.25 -19.15 6.51
C VAL A 192 -11.87 -17.72 6.84
N LEU A 193 -10.74 -17.22 6.32
CA LEU A 193 -10.25 -15.87 6.54
C LEU A 193 -9.64 -15.28 5.27
N LEU A 194 -9.84 -13.98 5.11
CA LEU A 194 -9.17 -13.13 4.13
C LEU A 194 -8.40 -12.04 4.89
N CYS A 195 -7.10 -11.93 4.65
CA CYS A 195 -6.23 -10.90 5.24
C CYS A 195 -5.78 -9.92 4.15
N GLY A 196 -5.89 -8.61 4.43
CA GLY A 196 -5.57 -7.57 3.45
C GLY A 196 -5.49 -6.18 4.08
N ASP A 197 -4.83 -5.25 3.41
CA ASP A 197 -4.84 -3.81 3.74
C ASP A 197 -5.79 -3.01 2.85
N ASN A 198 -6.21 -3.58 1.71
CA ASN A 198 -7.10 -2.94 0.76
C ASN A 198 -8.44 -3.70 0.62
N LEU A 199 -9.54 -2.97 0.41
CA LEU A 199 -10.88 -3.57 0.40
C LEU A 199 -11.13 -4.60 -0.74
N PRO A 200 -10.56 -4.45 -1.96
CA PRO A 200 -10.59 -5.47 -3.01
C PRO A 200 -9.93 -6.81 -2.64
N ASP A 201 -9.14 -6.87 -1.56
CA ASP A 201 -8.56 -8.14 -1.07
C ASP A 201 -9.65 -9.05 -0.51
N PHE A 202 -10.74 -8.46 -0.02
CA PHE A 202 -11.83 -9.18 0.66
C PHE A 202 -12.98 -9.54 -0.27
N ASP A 203 -13.45 -8.58 -1.06
CA ASP A 203 -14.73 -8.74 -1.75
C ASP A 203 -14.74 -7.97 -3.08
N LYS A 204 -15.25 -8.63 -4.13
CA LYS A 204 -15.37 -8.04 -5.46
C LYS A 204 -16.28 -6.82 -5.52
N VAL A 205 -17.13 -6.59 -4.51
CA VAL A 205 -17.92 -5.35 -4.44
C VAL A 205 -17.02 -4.11 -4.46
N TYR A 206 -15.77 -4.19 -4.03
CA TYR A 206 -14.85 -3.06 -4.05
C TYR A 206 -14.08 -2.88 -5.38
N ASP A 207 -14.26 -3.80 -6.33
CA ASP A 207 -13.60 -3.75 -7.65
C ASP A 207 -14.22 -2.66 -8.56
N ASP A 208 -13.83 -2.64 -9.84
CA ASP A 208 -14.43 -1.81 -10.89
C ASP A 208 -14.36 -0.28 -10.66
N LYS A 209 -13.29 0.17 -10.00
CA LYS A 209 -13.01 1.60 -9.79
C LYS A 209 -14.15 2.35 -9.08
N ARG A 210 -14.68 1.74 -8.03
CA ARG A 210 -15.77 2.30 -7.20
C ARG A 210 -15.43 3.68 -6.64
N PRO A 211 -16.30 4.70 -6.79
CA PRO A 211 -16.16 5.98 -6.10
C PRO A 211 -16.16 5.82 -4.57
N GLU A 212 -15.61 6.80 -3.85
CA GLU A 212 -15.52 6.80 -2.38
C GLU A 212 -16.87 6.51 -1.70
N ALA A 213 -17.94 7.18 -2.12
CA ALA A 213 -19.28 7.01 -1.54
C ALA A 213 -19.79 5.55 -1.63
N GLU A 214 -19.54 4.88 -2.76
CA GLU A 214 -19.94 3.48 -2.95
C GLU A 214 -19.08 2.53 -2.12
N ARG A 215 -17.78 2.80 -2.00
CA ARG A 215 -16.87 2.04 -1.12
C ARG A 215 -17.32 2.15 0.33
N THR A 216 -17.68 3.35 0.78
CA THR A 216 -18.21 3.59 2.13
C THR A 216 -19.54 2.84 2.35
N ALA A 217 -20.47 2.91 1.40
CA ALA A 217 -21.75 2.20 1.49
C ALA A 217 -21.57 0.68 1.52
N ALA A 218 -20.66 0.12 0.72
CA ALA A 218 -20.32 -1.29 0.74
C ALA A 218 -19.70 -1.72 2.08
N THR A 219 -18.82 -0.87 2.65
CA THR A 219 -18.20 -1.10 3.97
C THR A 219 -19.24 -1.16 5.08
N GLU A 220 -20.20 -0.23 5.09
CA GLU A 220 -21.29 -0.21 6.06
C GLU A 220 -22.19 -1.45 5.95
N ARG A 221 -22.47 -1.90 4.72
CA ARG A 221 -23.22 -3.14 4.47
C ARG A 221 -22.47 -4.38 4.96
N LEU A 222 -21.15 -4.41 4.79
CA LEU A 222 -20.27 -5.53 5.17
C LEU A 222 -19.70 -5.40 6.58
N ARG A 223 -20.19 -4.46 7.41
CA ARG A 223 -19.62 -4.15 8.73
C ARG A 223 -19.38 -5.36 9.64
N LYS A 224 -20.19 -6.41 9.51
CA LYS A 224 -20.09 -7.64 10.33
C LYS A 224 -19.00 -8.61 9.85
N GLU A 225 -18.52 -8.47 8.63
CA GLU A 225 -17.46 -9.32 8.08
C GLU A 225 -16.08 -8.89 8.60
N PHE A 226 -15.89 -7.60 8.86
CA PHE A 226 -14.64 -7.04 9.41
C PHE A 226 -14.42 -7.49 10.86
N GLY A 227 -13.25 -8.09 11.12
CA GLY A 227 -12.93 -8.76 12.39
C GLY A 227 -13.62 -10.10 12.59
N SER A 228 -14.40 -10.56 11.59
CA SER A 228 -14.94 -11.92 11.49
C SER A 228 -14.12 -12.70 10.47
N ARG A 229 -14.47 -12.61 9.17
CA ARG A 229 -13.68 -13.22 8.09
C ARG A 229 -12.72 -12.26 7.39
N TYR A 230 -12.94 -10.95 7.48
CA TYR A 230 -12.05 -9.94 6.89
C TYR A 230 -11.14 -9.39 7.98
N ILE A 231 -9.85 -9.67 7.88
CA ILE A 231 -8.81 -9.20 8.80
C ILE A 231 -8.08 -8.06 8.11
N VAL A 232 -8.33 -6.84 8.57
CA VAL A 232 -7.78 -5.62 7.96
C VAL A 232 -6.47 -5.23 8.62
N ILE A 233 -5.46 -4.94 7.80
CA ILE A 233 -4.17 -4.36 8.23
C ILE A 233 -4.15 -2.87 7.84
N PRO A 234 -3.70 -1.96 8.72
CA PRO A 234 -3.72 -0.53 8.40
C PRO A 234 -2.63 -0.15 7.39
N ASN A 235 -3.03 0.37 6.22
CA ASN A 235 -2.14 1.02 5.26
C ASN A 235 -2.62 2.45 4.97
N PRO A 236 -2.04 3.48 5.63
CA PRO A 236 -2.38 4.87 5.36
C PRO A 236 -1.59 5.47 4.18
N SER A 237 -0.63 4.75 3.60
CA SER A 237 0.29 5.34 2.64
C SER A 237 -0.26 5.33 1.22
N TYR A 238 -0.87 4.22 0.79
CA TYR A 238 -1.41 4.07 -0.56
C TYR A 238 -2.54 3.05 -0.61
N GLY A 239 -3.26 2.99 -1.73
CA GLY A 239 -4.30 1.98 -1.97
C GLY A 239 -5.48 2.52 -2.77
N ASP A 240 -6.59 1.77 -2.79
CA ASP A 240 -7.76 2.20 -3.56
C ASP A 240 -8.49 3.37 -2.91
N PHE A 241 -8.29 3.66 -1.62
CA PHE A 241 -8.83 4.88 -1.00
C PHE A 241 -8.24 6.12 -1.69
N GLU A 242 -6.93 6.13 -1.95
CA GLU A 242 -6.23 7.19 -2.67
C GLU A 242 -6.66 7.22 -4.13
N SER A 243 -6.77 6.06 -4.78
CA SER A 243 -7.25 5.98 -6.17
C SER A 243 -8.66 6.55 -6.31
N ALA A 244 -9.57 6.22 -5.39
CA ALA A 244 -10.94 6.73 -5.39
C ALA A 244 -11.00 8.25 -5.21
N LEU A 245 -10.18 8.81 -4.29
CA LEU A 245 -10.05 10.26 -4.10
C LEU A 245 -9.64 10.97 -5.40
N PHE A 246 -8.70 10.38 -6.15
CA PHE A 246 -8.24 10.89 -7.44
C PHE A 246 -9.09 10.41 -8.64
N LYS A 247 -10.28 9.83 -8.39
CA LYS A 247 -11.20 9.33 -9.44
C LYS A 247 -10.53 8.36 -10.41
N TYR A 248 -9.58 7.58 -9.90
CA TYR A 248 -8.76 6.61 -10.64
C TYR A 248 -7.99 7.23 -11.82
N ASN A 249 -7.70 8.54 -11.73
CA ASN A 249 -6.86 9.24 -12.69
C ASN A 249 -5.39 9.20 -12.24
N TYR A 250 -4.67 8.19 -12.68
CA TYR A 250 -3.25 8.00 -12.36
C TYR A 250 -2.30 8.97 -13.09
N LYS A 251 -2.83 9.87 -13.93
CA LYS A 251 -2.03 10.84 -14.70
C LYS A 251 -1.95 12.22 -14.04
N LEU A 252 -2.55 12.40 -12.85
CA LEU A 252 -2.48 13.67 -12.13
C LEU A 252 -1.04 13.97 -11.71
N SER A 253 -0.59 15.18 -12.02
CA SER A 253 0.66 15.75 -11.47
C SER A 253 0.54 15.96 -9.96
N GLY A 254 1.68 16.09 -9.28
CA GLY A 254 1.71 16.41 -7.84
C GLY A 254 0.89 17.65 -7.48
N ALA A 255 0.98 18.72 -8.27
CA ALA A 255 0.18 19.93 -8.06
C ALA A 255 -1.33 19.68 -8.18
N GLN A 256 -1.76 18.85 -9.14
CA GLN A 256 -3.18 18.50 -9.28
C GLN A 256 -3.67 17.63 -8.12
N LYS A 257 -2.84 16.67 -7.66
CA LYS A 257 -3.16 15.87 -6.46
C LYS A 257 -3.31 16.76 -5.23
N ASP A 258 -2.39 17.71 -5.06
CA ASP A 258 -2.43 18.66 -3.95
C ASP A 258 -3.70 19.51 -3.96
N SER A 259 -4.14 19.98 -5.14
CA SER A 259 -5.42 20.67 -5.30
C SER A 259 -6.61 19.80 -4.90
N VAL A 260 -6.62 18.53 -5.32
CA VAL A 260 -7.69 17.59 -4.93
C VAL A 260 -7.69 17.35 -3.42
N ILE A 261 -6.53 17.12 -2.80
CA ILE A 261 -6.41 16.90 -1.35
C ILE A 261 -6.95 18.10 -0.58
N LYS A 262 -6.49 19.32 -0.90
CA LYS A 262 -6.93 20.56 -0.23
C LYS A 262 -8.43 20.80 -0.36
N ALA A 263 -9.04 20.41 -1.48
CA ALA A 263 -10.48 20.57 -1.70
C ALA A 263 -11.34 19.55 -0.94
N ASN A 264 -10.78 18.41 -0.53
CA ASN A 264 -11.54 17.32 0.09
C ASN A 264 -11.21 17.11 1.58
N ILE A 265 -10.12 17.69 2.08
CA ILE A 265 -9.86 17.67 3.52
C ILE A 265 -10.90 18.51 4.26
N LYS A 266 -11.49 17.94 5.31
CA LYS A 266 -12.46 18.64 6.14
C LYS A 266 -11.72 19.56 7.10
N LEU A 267 -11.99 20.85 7.03
CA LEU A 267 -11.42 21.86 7.91
C LEU A 267 -12.42 22.22 9.03
N GLU A 268 -11.90 22.67 10.17
CA GLU A 268 -12.71 23.33 11.18
C GLU A 268 -13.43 24.53 10.56
N LYS A 269 -14.73 24.69 10.85
CA LYS A 269 -15.47 25.88 10.43
C LYS A 269 -14.98 27.04 11.30
N GLN A 270 -14.37 28.03 10.67
CA GLN A 270 -14.02 29.30 11.30
C GLN A 270 -15.29 30.09 11.65
#